data_AF-A0A2H0AH34-F1
#
_entry.id   AF-A0A2H0AH34-F1
#
_cell.length_a   1.000
_cell.length_b   1.000
_cell.length_c   1.000
_cell.angle_alpha   90.00
_cell.angle_beta   90.00
_cell.angle_gamma   90.00
#
_symmetry.space_group_name_H-M   'P 1'
#
loop_
_entity.id
_entity.type
_entity.pdbx_description
1 polymer ?
#
loop_
_entity_poly.entity_id
_entity_poly.type
_entity_poly.pdbx_seq_one_letter_code
_entity_poly.pdbx_strand_id
1 'polypeptide(L)'
;AKHINIEAQVAMQMVNRRYIPAVMRFMTELGSSINAAGKHATVQKGLLAQVGTLLAGVGKKLAKLEAETIKAQGIAKVEKQAMAFRDLVLPALTALRQDVDSLEAIMPSDLWPVPCYSDLLFKL
;
A
#
# COMPACT_ATOMS: atom_id res chain seq x y z
N ALA A 1 7.86 15.17 -14.75
CA ALA A 1 7.75 13.83 -15.36
C ALA A 1 8.74 12.83 -14.72
N LYS A 2 10.07 13.04 -14.83
CA LYS A 2 11.07 12.07 -14.33
C LYS A 2 10.95 11.73 -12.84
N HIS A 3 10.79 12.73 -11.95
CA HIS A 3 10.66 12.48 -10.51
C HIS A 3 9.42 11.65 -10.16
N ILE A 4 8.24 12.05 -10.66
CA ILE A 4 6.98 11.31 -10.43
C ILE A 4 7.08 9.86 -10.93
N ASN A 5 7.77 9.62 -12.05
CA ASN A 5 7.97 8.27 -12.56
C ASN A 5 8.83 7.42 -11.59
N ILE A 6 9.91 7.98 -11.06
CA ILE A 6 10.77 7.30 -10.08
C ILE A 6 9.98 7.02 -8.80
N GLU A 7 9.22 8.00 -8.30
CA GLU A 7 8.36 7.84 -7.13
C GLU A 7 7.31 6.74 -7.33
N ALA A 8 6.65 6.70 -8.49
CA ALA A 8 5.69 5.66 -8.82
C ALA A 8 6.36 4.27 -8.87
N GLN A 9 7.53 4.15 -9.50
CA GLN A 9 8.27 2.89 -9.56
C GLN A 9 8.72 2.40 -8.18
N VAL A 10 9.26 3.31 -7.36
CA VAL A 10 9.66 2.99 -5.98
C VAL A 10 8.45 2.59 -5.15
N ALA A 11 7.33 3.30 -5.24
CA ALA A 11 6.10 2.96 -4.53
C ALA A 11 5.59 1.57 -4.93
N MET A 12 5.54 1.25 -6.23
CA MET A 12 5.15 -0.08 -6.72
C MET A 12 6.08 -1.17 -6.19
N GLN A 13 7.39 -0.91 -6.19
CA GLN A 13 8.38 -1.85 -5.67
C GLN A 13 8.21 -2.07 -4.16
N MET A 14 8.00 -1.01 -3.39
CA MET A 14 7.80 -1.09 -1.94
C MET A 14 6.52 -1.83 -1.59
N VAL A 15 5.41 -1.57 -2.28
CA VAL A 15 4.14 -2.27 -2.08
C VAL A 15 4.28 -3.76 -2.35
N ASN A 16 4.86 -4.15 -3.48
CA ASN A 16 5.02 -5.55 -3.83
C ASN A 16 6.01 -6.30 -2.94
N ARG A 17 7.14 -5.68 -2.59
CA ARG A 17 8.23 -6.38 -1.88
C ARG A 17 8.17 -6.27 -0.37
N ARG A 18 7.54 -5.23 0.18
CA ARG A 18 7.52 -4.97 1.62
C ARG A 18 6.10 -5.02 2.20
N TYR A 19 5.19 -4.18 1.72
CA TYR A 19 3.87 -4.02 2.36
C TYR A 19 2.98 -5.25 2.18
N ILE A 20 2.78 -5.73 0.94
CA ILE A 20 1.91 -6.90 0.69
C ILE A 20 2.38 -8.15 1.47
N PRO A 21 3.67 -8.54 1.44
CA PRO A 21 4.15 -9.67 2.22
C PRO A 21 3.96 -9.50 3.74
N ALA A 22 4.19 -8.29 4.28
CA ALA A 22 3.99 -8.02 5.70
C ALA A 22 2.52 -8.18 6.11
N VAL A 23 1.60 -7.64 5.31
CA VAL A 23 0.16 -7.76 5.57
C VAL A 23 -0.30 -9.23 5.46
N MET A 24 0.21 -9.98 4.47
CA MET A 24 -0.12 -11.41 4.34
C MET A 24 0.35 -12.25 5.55
N ARG A 25 1.52 -11.92 6.12
CA ARG A 25 2.00 -12.55 7.36
C ARG A 25 1.06 -12.26 8.53
N PHE A 26 0.67 -11.00 8.70
CA PHE A 26 -0.27 -10.62 9.75
C PHE A 26 -1.64 -11.30 9.59
N MET A 27 -2.17 -11.40 8.37
CA MET A 27 -3.41 -12.13 8.12
C MET A 27 -3.31 -13.62 8.50
N THR A 28 -2.13 -14.23 8.31
CA THR A 28 -1.87 -15.62 8.70
C THR A 28 -1.83 -15.79 10.22
N GLU A 29 -1.21 -14.84 10.93
CA GLU A 29 -1.20 -14.79 12.39
C GLU A 29 -2.61 -14.58 12.97
N LEU A 30 -3.40 -13.69 12.36
CA LEU A 30 -4.80 -13.51 12.71
C LEU A 30 -5.62 -14.78 12.47
N GLY A 31 -5.40 -15.48 11.35
CA GLY A 31 -6.05 -16.76 11.06
C GLY A 31 -5.75 -17.82 12.13
N SER A 32 -4.47 -17.94 12.52
CA SER A 32 -4.05 -18.83 13.60
C SER A 32 -4.67 -18.43 14.95
N SER A 33 -4.72 -17.13 15.25
CA SER A 33 -5.36 -16.59 16.45
C SER A 33 -6.88 -16.87 16.49
N ILE A 34 -7.57 -16.76 15.35
CA ILE A 34 -9.00 -17.09 15.24
C ILE A 34 -9.24 -18.57 15.54
N ASN A 35 -8.41 -19.46 15.02
CA ASN A 35 -8.53 -20.89 15.27
C ASN A 35 -8.29 -21.22 16.75
N ALA A 36 -7.32 -20.55 17.40
CA ALA A 36 -7.05 -20.72 18.82
C ALA A 36 -8.15 -20.16 19.73
N ALA A 37 -8.70 -18.98 19.40
CA ALA A 37 -9.74 -18.31 20.19
C ALA A 37 -11.15 -18.91 19.99
N GLY A 38 -11.37 -19.65 18.89
CA GLY A 38 -12.61 -20.34 18.58
C GLY A 38 -13.83 -19.40 18.60
N LYS A 39 -14.78 -19.64 19.51
CA LYS A 39 -16.01 -18.85 19.63
C LYS A 39 -15.80 -17.42 20.14
N HIS A 40 -14.64 -17.11 20.73
CA HIS A 40 -14.31 -15.78 21.25
C HIS A 40 -13.58 -14.89 20.23
N ALA A 41 -13.39 -15.36 19.00
CA ALA A 41 -12.60 -14.70 17.96
C ALA A 41 -13.28 -13.49 17.27
N THR A 42 -14.27 -12.85 17.90
CA THR A 42 -15.09 -11.81 17.26
C THR A 42 -14.26 -10.61 16.81
N VAL A 43 -13.30 -10.18 17.63
CA VAL A 43 -12.42 -9.03 17.34
C VAL A 43 -11.44 -9.37 16.21
N GLN A 44 -10.82 -10.54 16.26
CA GLN A 44 -9.85 -11.01 15.27
C GLN A 44 -10.49 -11.17 13.90
N LYS A 45 -11.72 -11.68 13.83
CA LYS A 45 -12.49 -11.78 12.58
C LYS A 45 -12.80 -10.41 11.99
N GLY A 46 -13.17 -9.44 12.82
CA GLY A 46 -13.40 -8.06 12.38
C GLY A 46 -12.13 -7.43 11.81
N LEU A 47 -11.01 -7.60 12.51
CA LEU A 47 -9.71 -7.10 12.08
C LEU A 47 -9.25 -7.72 10.77
N LEU A 48 -9.39 -9.04 10.63
CA LEU A 48 -9.05 -9.77 9.39
C LEU A 48 -9.88 -9.28 8.20
N ALA A 49 -11.18 -9.01 8.39
CA ALA A 49 -12.04 -8.49 7.34
C ALA A 49 -11.62 -7.07 6.91
N GLN A 50 -11.26 -6.21 7.87
CA GLN A 50 -10.79 -4.86 7.59
C GLN A 50 -9.46 -4.88 6.82
N VAL A 51 -8.48 -5.65 7.31
CA VAL A 51 -7.16 -5.80 6.66
C VAL A 51 -7.30 -6.42 5.27
N GLY A 52 -8.14 -7.44 5.11
CA GLY A 52 -8.40 -8.06 3.81
C GLY A 52 -9.02 -7.09 2.80
N THR A 53 -9.95 -6.24 3.26
CA THR A 53 -10.56 -5.19 2.42
C THR A 53 -9.53 -4.16 1.97
N LEU A 54 -8.67 -3.71 2.89
CA LEU A 54 -7.59 -2.77 2.58
C LEU A 54 -6.56 -3.39 1.64
N LEU A 55 -6.14 -4.64 1.86
CA LEU A 55 -5.20 -5.34 0.98
C LEU A 55 -5.74 -5.50 -0.44
N ALA A 56 -7.03 -5.83 -0.58
CA ALA A 56 -7.69 -5.87 -1.89
C ALA A 56 -7.75 -4.47 -2.55
N GLY A 57 -7.96 -3.42 -1.76
CA GLY A 57 -7.88 -2.03 -2.18
C GLY A 57 -6.49 -1.66 -2.72
N VAL A 58 -5.44 -1.95 -1.95
CA VAL A 58 -4.03 -1.76 -2.33
C VAL A 58 -3.73 -2.47 -3.64
N GLY A 59 -4.13 -3.74 -3.79
CA GLY A 59 -3.91 -4.50 -5.03
C GLY A 59 -4.56 -3.86 -6.26
N LYS A 60 -5.81 -3.40 -6.13
CA LYS A 60 -6.52 -2.69 -7.22
C LYS A 60 -5.86 -1.35 -7.57
N LYS A 61 -5.49 -0.56 -6.55
CA LYS A 61 -4.86 0.76 -6.73
C LYS A 61 -3.46 0.64 -7.31
N LEU A 62 -2.72 -0.41 -6.94
CA LEU A 62 -1.42 -0.73 -7.49
C LEU A 62 -1.51 -1.04 -8.98
N ALA A 63 -2.42 -1.93 -9.39
CA ALA A 63 -2.64 -2.25 -10.81
C ALA A 63 -3.06 -0.99 -11.61
N LYS A 64 -3.88 -0.12 -11.01
CA LYS A 64 -4.24 1.17 -11.62
C LYS A 64 -3.02 2.08 -11.79
N LEU A 65 -2.18 2.22 -10.76
CA LEU A 65 -0.97 3.03 -10.81
C LEU A 65 -0.01 2.54 -11.91
N GLU A 66 0.16 1.23 -12.03
CA GLU A 66 0.98 0.61 -13.07
C GLU A 66 0.45 0.93 -14.47
N ALA A 67 -0.86 0.73 -14.69
CA ALA A 67 -1.50 1.04 -15.97
C ALA A 67 -1.37 2.53 -16.36
N GLU A 68 -1.63 3.45 -15.43
CA GLU A 68 -1.51 4.88 -15.69
C GLU A 68 -0.05 5.32 -15.92
N THR A 69 0.91 4.68 -15.23
CA THR A 69 2.34 4.94 -15.44
C THR A 69 2.78 4.51 -16.83
N ILE A 70 2.36 3.32 -17.30
CA ILE A 70 2.67 2.83 -18.65
C ILE A 70 2.06 3.75 -19.71
N LYS A 71 0.80 4.15 -19.54
CA LYS A 71 0.13 5.11 -20.44
C LYS A 71 0.88 6.44 -20.52
N ALA A 72 1.28 6.99 -19.38
CA ALA A 72 2.01 8.26 -19.33
C ALA A 72 3.40 8.16 -19.98
N GLN A 73 4.09 7.03 -19.81
CA GLN A 73 5.39 6.76 -20.47
C GLN A 73 5.28 6.68 -21.99
N GLY A 74 4.17 6.14 -22.53
CA GLY A 74 3.94 6.01 -23.97
C GLY A 74 3.67 7.32 -24.72
N ILE A 75 3.55 8.46 -24.04
CA ILE A 75 3.27 9.75 -24.67
C ILE A 75 4.56 10.36 -25.24
N ALA A 76 4.63 10.50 -26.57
CA ALA A 76 5.80 11.03 -27.26
C ALA A 76 6.09 12.53 -27.00
N LYS A 77 5.04 13.34 -26.77
CA LYS A 77 5.20 14.78 -26.50
C LYS A 77 5.49 15.01 -25.02
N VAL A 78 6.66 15.59 -24.71
CA VAL A 78 7.14 15.83 -23.33
C VAL A 78 6.14 16.62 -22.47
N GLU A 79 5.50 17.65 -23.03
CA GLU A 79 4.50 18.46 -22.30
C GLU A 79 3.28 17.62 -21.91
N LYS A 80 2.73 16.86 -22.87
CA LYS A 80 1.57 15.98 -22.63
C LYS A 80 1.92 14.84 -21.67
N GLN A 81 3.16 14.33 -21.75
CA GLN A 81 3.67 13.34 -20.79
C GLN A 81 3.72 13.93 -19.38
N ALA A 82 4.26 15.15 -19.21
CA ALA A 82 4.31 15.80 -17.92
C ALA A 82 2.91 16.04 -17.33
N MET A 83 1.94 16.45 -18.15
CA MET A 83 0.54 16.59 -17.74
C MET A 83 -0.06 15.24 -17.33
N ALA A 84 0.15 14.17 -18.09
CA ALA A 84 -0.34 12.83 -17.73
C ALA A 84 0.24 12.32 -16.41
N PHE A 85 1.53 12.54 -16.15
CA PHE A 85 2.13 12.18 -14.86
C PHE A 85 1.54 12.98 -13.70
N ARG A 86 1.26 14.28 -13.90
CA ARG A 86 0.65 15.14 -12.87
C ARG A 86 -0.82 14.81 -12.63
N ASP A 87 -1.59 14.57 -13.68
CA ASP A 87 -3.05 14.51 -13.62
C ASP A 87 -3.57 13.06 -13.46
N LEU A 88 -2.78 12.05 -13.80
CA LEU A 88 -3.19 10.63 -13.72
C LEU A 88 -2.33 9.84 -12.72
N VAL A 89 -0.99 9.92 -12.83
CA VAL A 89 -0.09 9.11 -12.00
C VAL A 89 -0.02 9.64 -10.57
N LEU A 90 0.09 10.94 -10.35
CA LEU A 90 0.16 11.53 -9.01
C LEU A 90 -1.11 11.27 -8.17
N PRO A 91 -2.35 11.39 -8.71
CA PRO A 91 -3.55 11.00 -7.96
C PRO A 91 -3.62 9.50 -7.68
N ALA A 92 -3.20 8.65 -8.62
CA ALA A 92 -3.13 7.20 -8.40
C ALA A 92 -2.13 6.85 -7.29
N LEU A 93 -0.98 7.53 -7.26
CA LEU A 93 0.06 7.37 -6.25
C LEU A 93 -0.46 7.80 -4.87
N THR A 94 -1.12 8.95 -4.79
CA THR A 94 -1.73 9.46 -3.54
C THR A 94 -2.80 8.51 -3.02
N ALA A 95 -3.66 7.99 -3.90
CA ALA A 95 -4.70 7.04 -3.52
C ALA A 95 -4.12 5.70 -3.02
N LEU A 96 -3.04 5.21 -3.65
CA LEU A 96 -2.33 4.03 -3.17
C LEU A 96 -1.74 4.27 -1.78
N ARG A 97 -1.16 5.46 -1.56
CA ARG A 97 -0.56 5.84 -0.29
C ARG A 97 -1.59 5.87 0.85
N GLN A 98 -2.78 6.43 0.62
CA GLN A 98 -3.84 6.47 1.62
C GLN A 98 -4.24 5.08 2.15
N ASP A 99 -4.30 4.07 1.28
CA ASP A 99 -4.60 2.69 1.71
C ASP A 99 -3.44 2.09 2.52
N VAL A 100 -2.19 2.37 2.13
CA VAL A 100 -1.00 1.91 2.86
C VAL A 100 -0.89 2.58 4.22
N ASP A 101 -1.14 3.88 4.31
CA ASP A 101 -1.15 4.62 5.58
C ASP A 101 -2.28 4.11 6.50
N SER A 102 -3.43 3.74 5.92
CA SER A 102 -4.51 3.10 6.68
C SER A 102 -4.12 1.71 7.20
N LEU A 103 -3.28 0.97 6.47
CA LEU A 103 -2.71 -0.30 6.93
C LEU A 103 -1.70 -0.07 8.06
N GLU A 104 -0.87 0.98 8.01
CA GLU A 104 0.08 1.34 9.08
C GLU A 104 -0.62 1.51 10.42
N ALA A 105 -1.79 2.15 10.44
CA ALA A 105 -2.55 2.41 11.67
C ALA A 105 -3.12 1.15 12.34
N ILE A 106 -3.29 0.06 11.58
CA ILE A 106 -3.94 -1.18 12.03
C ILE A 106 -2.90 -2.29 12.27
N MET A 107 -1.80 -2.25 11.52
CA MET A 107 -0.76 -3.26 11.56
C MET A 107 0.08 -3.15 12.85
N PRO A 108 0.50 -4.29 13.41
CA PRO A 108 1.48 -4.32 14.49
C PRO A 108 2.82 -3.71 14.05
N SER A 109 3.45 -2.92 14.92
CA SER A 109 4.71 -2.21 14.63
C SER A 109 5.90 -3.15 14.40
N ASP A 110 5.86 -4.36 14.96
CA ASP A 110 6.87 -5.42 14.79
C ASP A 110 6.81 -6.09 13.40
N LEU A 111 5.63 -6.13 12.78
CA LEU A 111 5.45 -6.66 11.43
C LEU A 111 5.57 -5.58 10.34
N TRP A 112 5.50 -4.31 10.71
CA TRP A 112 5.57 -3.21 9.75
C TRP A 112 7.01 -3.04 9.22
N PRO A 113 7.24 -3.10 7.90
CA PRO A 113 8.58 -3.23 7.32
C PRO A 113 9.35 -1.90 7.17
N VAL A 114 8.76 -0.80 7.62
CA VAL A 114 9.35 0.55 7.56
C VAL A 114 9.20 1.23 8.91
N PRO A 115 10.09 2.16 9.28
CA PRO A 115 9.95 2.93 10.51
C PRO A 115 8.62 3.67 10.49
N CYS A 116 7.86 3.60 11.59
CA CYS A 116 6.63 4.36 11.70
C CYS A 116 6.96 5.86 11.79
N TYR A 117 5.99 6.71 11.47
CA TYR A 117 6.18 8.16 11.49
C TYR A 117 6.65 8.68 12.86
N SER A 118 6.16 8.06 13.95
CA SER A 118 6.60 8.34 15.32
C SER A 118 8.08 8.01 15.55
N ASP A 119 8.60 6.94 14.96
CA ASP A 119 10.00 6.58 15.07
C ASP A 119 10.88 7.59 14.33
N LEU A 120 10.47 7.99 13.12
CA LEU A 120 11.20 8.98 12.31
C LEU A 120 11.26 10.37 12.97
N LEU A 121 10.19 10.77 13.67
CA LEU A 121 10.10 12.10 14.26
C LEU A 121 10.62 12.20 15.69
N PHE A 122 10.54 11.12 16.48
CA PHE A 122 10.78 11.18 17.93
C PHE A 122 11.82 10.19 18.45
N LYS A 123 12.28 9.23 17.64
CA LYS A 123 13.40 8.34 17.98
C LYS A 123 14.63 8.72 17.15
N LEU A 124 15.25 9.84 17.52
CA LEU A 124 16.58 10.27 17.07
C LEU A 124 17.62 9.95 18.16
#